data_AF-A0A1G6UC53-F1
#
_entry.id   AF-A0A1G6UC53-F1
#
_cell.length_a   1.000
_cell.length_b   1.000
_cell.length_c   1.000
_cell.angle_alpha   90.00
_cell.angle_beta   90.00
_cell.angle_gamma   90.00
#
_symmetry.space_group_name_H-M   'P 1'
#
loop_
_entity.id
_entity.type
_entity.pdbx_description
1 polymer ?
#
loop_
_entity_poly.entity_id
_entity_poly.type
_entity_poly.pdbx_seq_one_letter_code
_entity_poly.pdbx_strand_id
1 'polypeptide(L)'
;MSIRLIVADDHPLIIFAVKQLFAATAGVEVVAEASNPTELNEKLRTVGCDVLITDFAMPSDRDPDGLLMLDALRMKHPTVKVIVLTMLGNAGLFASILNRGVSGLLSKRDDIRELPAAVQVVFRGGCHVGRRVKCEMALQLNNGSGRTDHRPLSPKELEVVRHFMSGMTINQIAEHLHRAPNTVSTQKRSAMVKLCLATDLELFDYALKHGMR
;
A
#
# COMPACT_ATOMS: atom_id res chain seq x y z
N MET A 1 -21.23 13.37 14.78
CA MET A 1 -20.89 11.97 15.08
C MET A 1 -19.45 11.73 14.68
N SER A 2 -18.67 11.05 15.52
CA SER A 2 -17.28 10.68 15.23
C SER A 2 -17.23 9.23 14.72
N ILE A 3 -16.38 8.95 13.73
CA ILE A 3 -16.11 7.59 13.24
C ILE A 3 -15.28 6.87 14.30
N ARG A 4 -15.77 5.75 14.83
CA ARG A 4 -15.04 4.93 15.81
C ARG A 4 -14.08 4.00 15.09
N LEU A 5 -12.79 4.24 15.30
CA LEU A 5 -11.69 3.56 14.66
C LEU A 5 -10.99 2.62 15.64
N ILE A 6 -10.81 1.36 15.25
CA ILE A 6 -9.86 0.46 15.93
C ILE A 6 -8.63 0.31 15.04
N VAL A 7 -7.44 0.29 15.66
CA VAL A 7 -6.18 -0.02 14.98
C VAL A 7 -5.59 -1.31 15.55
N ALA A 8 -5.14 -2.22 14.69
CA ALA A 8 -4.48 -3.46 15.10
C ALA A 8 -3.17 -3.66 14.32
N ASP A 9 -2.05 -3.77 15.02
CA ASP A 9 -0.72 -3.99 14.42
C ASP A 9 0.24 -4.54 15.46
N ASP A 10 1.09 -5.52 15.12
CA ASP A 10 2.10 -6.04 16.03
C ASP A 10 3.30 -5.09 16.19
N HIS A 11 3.39 -4.03 15.37
CA HIS A 11 4.40 -2.99 15.47
C HIS A 11 3.88 -1.76 16.25
N PRO A 12 4.35 -1.50 17.49
CA PRO A 12 3.87 -0.39 18.31
C PRO A 12 4.03 0.99 17.67
N LEU A 13 5.05 1.18 16.83
CA LEU A 13 5.27 2.42 16.10
C LEU A 13 4.16 2.72 15.08
N ILE A 14 3.58 1.69 14.46
CA ILE A 14 2.47 1.86 13.51
C ILE A 14 1.21 2.30 14.26
N ILE A 15 0.88 1.64 15.37
CA ILE A 15 -0.24 2.04 16.24
C ILE A 15 -0.08 3.50 16.68
N PHE A 16 1.11 3.86 17.17
CA PHE A 16 1.40 5.24 17.58
C PHE A 16 1.21 6.24 16.43
N ALA A 17 1.74 5.94 15.24
CA ALA A 17 1.63 6.83 14.08
C ALA A 17 0.18 7.03 13.62
N VAL A 18 -0.62 5.95 13.59
CA VAL A 18 -2.05 6.02 13.26
C VAL A 18 -2.80 6.88 14.28
N LYS A 19 -2.54 6.66 15.59
CA LYS A 19 -3.17 7.47 16.66
C LYS A 19 -2.84 8.94 16.54
N GLN A 20 -1.58 9.28 16.30
CA GLN A 20 -1.18 10.69 16.15
C GLN A 20 -1.80 11.35 14.92
N LEU A 21 -1.89 10.61 13.81
CA LEU A 21 -2.53 11.10 12.60
C LEU A 21 -4.01 11.43 12.83
N PHE A 22 -4.72 10.56 13.54
CA PHE A 22 -6.15 10.76 13.81
C PHE A 22 -6.43 11.69 14.99
N ALA A 23 -5.50 11.89 15.92
CA ALA A 23 -5.62 12.93 16.96
C ALA A 23 -5.74 14.34 16.36
N ALA A 24 -5.12 14.58 15.21
CA ALA A 24 -5.23 15.84 14.47
C ALA A 24 -6.42 15.89 13.49
N THR A 25 -7.19 14.80 13.34
CA THR A 25 -8.25 14.67 12.33
C THR A 25 -9.63 14.76 12.99
N ALA A 26 -10.35 15.85 12.74
CA ALA A 26 -11.72 16.00 13.26
C ALA A 26 -12.66 14.91 12.70
N GLY A 27 -13.52 14.36 13.57
CA GLY A 27 -14.56 13.42 13.17
C GLY A 27 -14.14 11.95 13.07
N VAL A 28 -12.93 11.61 13.52
CA VAL A 28 -12.48 10.22 13.72
C VAL A 28 -11.89 10.09 15.11
N GLU A 29 -12.24 9.02 15.82
CA GLU A 29 -11.73 8.74 17.17
C GLU A 29 -11.16 7.32 17.20
N VAL A 30 -9.90 7.18 17.63
CA VAL A 30 -9.32 5.85 17.88
C VAL A 30 -9.80 5.35 19.23
N VAL A 31 -10.79 4.44 19.22
CA VAL A 31 -11.48 3.96 20.42
C VAL A 31 -10.83 2.74 21.07
N ALA A 32 -10.01 2.00 20.32
CA ALA A 32 -9.20 0.90 20.83
C ALA A 32 -7.99 0.63 19.94
N GLU A 33 -6.99 -0.03 20.52
CA GLU A 33 -5.84 -0.59 19.84
C GLU A 33 -5.70 -2.07 20.17
N ALA A 34 -5.04 -2.82 19.30
CA ALA A 34 -4.68 -4.21 19.51
C ALA A 34 -3.30 -4.52 18.92
N SER A 35 -2.55 -5.38 19.58
CA SER A 35 -1.21 -5.81 19.17
C SER A 35 -1.19 -7.19 18.49
N ASN A 36 -2.31 -7.91 18.54
CA ASN A 36 -2.44 -9.26 18.00
C ASN A 36 -3.93 -9.60 17.70
N PRO A 37 -4.20 -10.67 16.93
CA PRO A 37 -5.56 -11.11 16.58
C PRO A 37 -6.45 -11.43 17.79
N THR A 38 -5.89 -12.00 18.85
CA THR A 38 -6.65 -12.35 20.07
C THR A 38 -7.18 -11.09 20.75
N GLU A 39 -6.31 -10.10 20.95
CA GLU A 39 -6.67 -8.80 21.52
C GLU A 39 -7.67 -8.07 20.61
N LEU A 40 -7.47 -8.09 19.29
CA LEU A 40 -8.40 -7.48 18.34
C LEU A 40 -9.81 -8.06 18.47
N ASN A 41 -9.93 -9.39 18.56
CA ASN A 41 -11.22 -10.05 18.75
C ASN A 41 -11.90 -9.66 20.07
N GLU A 42 -11.14 -9.47 21.15
CA GLU A 42 -11.67 -9.02 22.44
C GLU A 42 -12.17 -7.56 22.38
N LYS A 43 -11.42 -6.66 21.73
CA LYS A 43 -11.84 -5.27 21.53
C LYS A 43 -13.09 -5.17 20.67
N LEU A 44 -13.18 -5.91 19.57
CA LEU A 44 -14.36 -5.89 18.68
C LEU A 44 -15.64 -6.41 19.35
N ARG A 45 -15.53 -7.21 20.42
CA ARG A 45 -16.69 -7.66 21.22
C ARG A 45 -17.15 -6.62 22.24
N THR A 46 -16.25 -5.78 22.71
CA THR A 46 -16.48 -4.89 23.87
C THR A 46 -16.60 -3.43 23.50
N VAL A 47 -16.04 -3.03 22.36
CA VAL A 47 -15.97 -1.65 21.87
C VAL A 47 -16.65 -1.56 20.51
N GLY A 48 -17.56 -0.61 20.35
CA GLY A 48 -18.21 -0.38 19.07
C GLY A 48 -17.21 0.20 18.05
N CYS A 49 -17.16 -0.41 16.88
CA CYS A 49 -16.22 -0.10 15.81
C CYS A 49 -16.97 0.16 14.50
N ASP A 50 -16.63 1.23 13.81
CA ASP A 50 -17.18 1.55 12.49
C ASP A 50 -16.16 1.22 11.40
N VAL A 51 -14.88 1.53 11.65
CA VAL A 51 -13.75 1.23 10.76
C VAL A 51 -12.65 0.53 11.56
N LEU A 52 -12.11 -0.56 11.01
CA LEU A 52 -10.93 -1.26 11.52
C LEU A 52 -9.77 -1.04 10.56
N ILE A 53 -8.65 -0.53 11.05
CA ILE A 53 -7.35 -0.60 10.38
C ILE A 53 -6.59 -1.77 11.01
N THR A 54 -6.24 -2.80 10.23
CA THR A 54 -5.53 -3.96 10.74
C THR A 54 -4.32 -4.30 9.89
N ASP A 55 -3.25 -4.77 10.53
CA ASP A 55 -2.21 -5.51 9.83
C ASP A 55 -2.79 -6.82 9.29
N PHE A 56 -2.21 -7.30 8.19
CA PHE A 56 -2.53 -8.58 7.62
C PHE A 56 -1.90 -9.74 8.40
N ALA A 57 -0.66 -9.59 8.87
CA ALA A 57 0.07 -10.65 9.55
C ALA A 57 0.48 -10.20 10.95
N MET A 58 0.04 -10.91 11.99
CA MET A 58 0.33 -10.58 13.39
C MET A 58 0.51 -11.87 14.18
N PRO A 59 1.55 -11.98 15.03
CA PRO A 59 1.77 -13.16 15.85
C PRO A 59 0.58 -13.44 16.79
N SER A 60 0.20 -14.71 16.92
CA SER A 60 -0.90 -15.15 17.78
C SER A 60 -0.81 -16.64 18.04
N ASP A 61 -1.02 -17.06 19.29
CA ASP A 61 -1.04 -18.49 19.66
C ASP A 61 -2.44 -19.12 19.54
N ARG A 62 -3.50 -18.30 19.51
CA ARG A 62 -4.89 -18.76 19.67
C ARG A 62 -5.77 -18.48 18.47
N ASP A 63 -5.84 -17.21 18.08
CA ASP A 63 -6.67 -16.75 16.97
C ASP A 63 -5.82 -16.55 15.70
N PRO A 64 -6.28 -16.98 14.52
CA PRO A 64 -5.50 -16.88 13.29
C PRO A 64 -5.41 -15.44 12.78
N ASP A 65 -4.36 -15.15 12.00
CA ASP A 65 -4.15 -13.90 11.27
C ASP A 65 -4.50 -14.06 9.77
N GLY A 66 -4.12 -13.08 8.95
CA GLY A 66 -4.18 -13.17 7.50
C GLY A 66 -5.58 -13.38 6.92
N LEU A 67 -5.68 -14.25 5.93
CA LEU A 67 -6.93 -14.52 5.22
C LEU A 67 -8.01 -15.09 6.12
N LEU A 68 -7.65 -15.96 7.07
CA LEU A 68 -8.58 -16.57 8.01
C LEU A 68 -9.15 -15.53 9.00
N MET A 69 -8.32 -14.57 9.43
CA MET A 69 -8.78 -13.45 10.23
C MET A 69 -9.80 -12.60 9.48
N LEU A 70 -9.52 -12.26 8.22
CA LEU A 70 -10.43 -11.46 7.38
C LEU A 70 -11.77 -12.17 7.17
N ASP A 71 -11.75 -13.49 6.93
CA ASP A 71 -12.96 -14.30 6.79
C ASP A 71 -13.77 -14.28 8.10
N ALA A 72 -13.11 -14.43 9.25
CA ALA A 72 -13.76 -14.37 10.56
C ALA A 72 -14.34 -12.98 10.88
N LEU A 73 -13.62 -11.89 10.55
CA LEU A 73 -14.08 -10.51 10.74
C LEU A 73 -15.35 -10.25 9.93
N ARG A 74 -15.38 -10.68 8.67
CA ARG A 74 -16.55 -10.51 7.81
C ARG A 74 -17.77 -11.28 8.33
N MET A 75 -17.58 -12.49 8.86
CA MET A 75 -18.67 -13.29 9.41
C MET A 75 -19.21 -12.74 10.73
N LYS A 76 -18.32 -12.33 11.64
CA LYS A 76 -18.70 -11.91 13.02
C LYS A 76 -19.07 -10.43 13.10
N HIS A 77 -18.50 -9.59 12.25
CA HIS A 77 -18.65 -8.14 12.28
C HIS A 77 -18.93 -7.56 10.88
N PRO A 78 -20.03 -7.98 10.21
CA PRO A 78 -20.31 -7.63 8.80
C PRO A 78 -20.51 -6.13 8.56
N THR A 79 -20.80 -5.35 9.60
CA THR A 79 -20.98 -3.89 9.51
C THR A 79 -19.66 -3.11 9.61
N VAL A 80 -18.61 -3.72 10.17
CA VAL A 80 -17.30 -3.08 10.36
C VAL A 80 -16.60 -2.99 9.01
N LYS A 81 -16.13 -1.79 8.67
CA LYS A 81 -15.37 -1.58 7.45
C LYS A 81 -13.88 -1.85 7.69
N VAL A 82 -13.32 -2.82 6.98
CA VAL A 82 -11.94 -3.27 7.21
C VAL A 82 -11.00 -2.64 6.19
N ILE A 83 -9.95 -1.97 6.68
CA ILE A 83 -8.80 -1.50 5.91
C ILE A 83 -7.60 -2.34 6.34
N VAL A 84 -6.97 -3.01 5.39
CA VAL A 84 -5.74 -3.78 5.62
C VAL A 84 -4.53 -2.91 5.32
N LEU A 85 -3.60 -2.82 6.26
CA LEU A 85 -2.27 -2.26 6.09
C LEU A 85 -1.24 -3.38 6.06
N THR A 86 -0.45 -3.52 5.01
CA THR A 86 0.51 -4.64 4.97
C THR A 86 1.86 -4.27 4.38
N MET A 87 2.91 -4.92 4.89
CA MET A 87 4.25 -4.93 4.29
C MET A 87 4.42 -6.08 3.28
N LEU A 88 3.54 -7.08 3.34
CA LEU A 88 3.54 -8.22 2.43
C LEU A 88 2.85 -7.82 1.13
N GLY A 89 3.35 -8.29 0.00
CA GLY A 89 2.74 -7.91 -1.25
C GLY A 89 3.29 -8.60 -2.47
N ASN A 90 2.41 -9.33 -3.14
CA ASN A 90 2.43 -9.54 -4.58
C ASN A 90 0.97 -9.43 -5.06
N ALA A 91 0.76 -9.33 -6.37
CA ALA A 91 -0.59 -9.13 -6.90
C ALA A 91 -1.59 -10.24 -6.51
N GLY A 92 -1.14 -11.50 -6.40
CA GLY A 92 -2.00 -12.63 -6.02
C GLY A 92 -2.50 -12.53 -4.57
N LEU A 93 -1.63 -12.12 -3.64
CA LEU A 93 -2.03 -11.88 -2.26
C LEU A 93 -2.99 -10.69 -2.16
N PHE A 94 -2.72 -9.59 -2.86
CA PHE A 94 -3.61 -8.43 -2.88
C PHE A 94 -4.98 -8.76 -3.44
N ALA A 95 -5.05 -9.51 -4.54
CA ALA A 95 -6.31 -10.01 -5.08
C ALA A 95 -7.05 -10.90 -4.07
N SER A 96 -6.33 -11.79 -3.36
CA SER A 96 -6.90 -12.65 -2.33
C SER A 96 -7.50 -11.86 -1.16
N ILE A 97 -6.83 -10.79 -0.72
CA ILE A 97 -7.32 -9.90 0.34
C ILE A 97 -8.56 -9.14 -0.14
N LEU A 98 -8.52 -8.54 -1.33
CA LEU A 98 -9.64 -7.78 -1.90
C LEU A 98 -10.89 -8.66 -2.11
N ASN A 99 -10.72 -9.90 -2.57
CA ASN A 99 -11.83 -10.85 -2.77
C ASN A 99 -12.57 -11.21 -1.47
N ARG A 100 -11.96 -10.98 -0.30
CA ARG A 100 -12.61 -11.17 1.01
C ARG A 100 -13.50 -10.00 1.41
N GLY A 101 -13.60 -8.97 0.56
CA GLY A 101 -14.50 -7.84 0.75
C GLY A 101 -13.98 -6.83 1.76
N VAL A 102 -12.67 -6.74 1.93
CA VAL A 102 -12.08 -5.62 2.66
C VAL A 102 -12.45 -4.31 1.95
N SER A 103 -12.74 -3.29 2.73
CA SER A 103 -13.10 -1.98 2.20
C SER A 103 -11.86 -1.16 1.82
N GLY A 104 -10.69 -1.49 2.35
CA GLY A 104 -9.45 -0.90 1.87
C GLY A 104 -8.23 -1.81 1.97
N LEU A 105 -7.24 -1.53 1.14
CA LEU A 105 -5.95 -2.23 1.13
C LEU A 105 -4.86 -1.23 0.77
N LEU A 106 -3.95 -0.97 1.70
CA LEU A 106 -2.79 -0.10 1.48
C LEU A 106 -1.51 -0.81 1.93
N SER A 107 -0.38 -0.37 1.38
CA SER A 107 0.92 -0.81 1.86
C SER A 107 1.33 0.02 3.07
N LYS A 108 1.96 -0.58 4.08
CA LYS A 108 2.65 0.19 5.14
C LYS A 108 3.81 1.05 4.59
N ARG A 109 4.23 0.82 3.33
CA ARG A 109 5.18 1.66 2.58
C ARG A 109 4.55 2.82 1.81
N ASP A 110 3.22 2.91 1.80
CA ASP A 110 2.51 4.09 1.30
C ASP A 110 2.68 5.26 2.28
N ASP A 111 2.36 6.46 1.82
CA ASP A 111 2.37 7.63 2.68
C ASP A 111 1.23 7.53 3.69
N ILE A 112 1.55 7.52 4.98
CA ILE A 112 0.56 7.39 6.05
C ILE A 112 -0.53 8.48 5.98
N ARG A 113 -0.23 9.64 5.38
CA ARG A 113 -1.18 10.75 5.16
C ARG A 113 -2.33 10.40 4.21
N GLU A 114 -2.26 9.25 3.53
CA GLU A 114 -3.37 8.71 2.73
C GLU A 114 -4.49 8.10 3.60
N LEU A 115 -4.18 7.66 4.82
CA LEU A 115 -5.12 6.97 5.71
C LEU A 115 -6.40 7.76 6.03
N PRO A 116 -6.37 9.08 6.33
CA PRO A 116 -7.59 9.82 6.67
C PRO A 116 -8.57 9.86 5.49
N ALA A 117 -8.06 10.03 4.27
CA ALA A 117 -8.87 9.95 3.06
C ALA A 117 -9.44 8.54 2.86
N ALA A 118 -8.62 7.51 3.05
CA ALA A 118 -9.05 6.12 2.95
C ALA A 118 -10.18 5.79 3.95
N VAL A 119 -10.04 6.19 5.21
CA VAL A 119 -11.07 6.01 6.25
C VAL A 119 -12.38 6.68 5.87
N GLN A 120 -12.34 7.91 5.35
CA GLN A 120 -13.54 8.63 4.93
C GLN A 120 -14.24 7.96 3.74
N VAL A 121 -13.48 7.52 2.73
CA VAL A 121 -14.02 6.79 1.56
C VAL A 121 -14.69 5.50 2.02
N VAL A 122 -14.00 4.74 2.86
CA VAL A 122 -14.44 3.43 3.34
C VAL A 122 -15.66 3.52 4.24
N PHE A 123 -15.70 4.50 5.15
CA PHE A 123 -16.85 4.75 6.01
C PHE A 123 -18.13 5.06 5.21
N ARG A 124 -17.99 5.76 4.06
CA ARG A 124 -19.10 6.06 3.14
C ARG A 124 -19.49 4.88 2.23
N GLY A 125 -18.91 3.70 2.42
CA GLY A 125 -19.19 2.50 1.63
C GLY A 125 -18.37 2.37 0.35
N GLY A 126 -17.39 3.24 0.13
CA GLY A 126 -16.43 3.12 -0.96
C GLY A 126 -15.35 2.07 -0.69
N CYS A 127 -14.54 1.80 -1.71
CA CYS A 127 -13.34 0.99 -1.59
C CYS A 127 -12.09 1.84 -1.85
N HIS A 128 -11.07 1.74 -0.99
CA HIS A 128 -9.81 2.46 -1.16
C HIS A 128 -8.63 1.50 -1.31
N VAL A 129 -7.99 1.53 -2.48
CA VAL A 129 -6.76 0.77 -2.73
C VAL A 129 -5.59 1.74 -2.88
N GLY A 130 -4.57 1.55 -2.05
CA GLY A 130 -3.37 2.38 -1.98
C GLY A 130 -2.58 2.35 -3.28
N ARG A 131 -1.82 3.40 -3.53
CA ARG A 131 -1.10 3.58 -4.81
C ARG A 131 -0.15 2.42 -5.10
N ARG A 132 0.69 2.01 -4.13
CA ARG A 132 1.64 0.90 -4.33
C ARG A 132 0.93 -0.41 -4.62
N VAL A 133 -0.19 -0.68 -3.96
CA VAL A 133 -1.01 -1.88 -4.17
C VAL A 133 -1.57 -1.91 -5.60
N LYS A 134 -2.19 -0.82 -6.07
CA LYS A 134 -2.71 -0.72 -7.45
C LYS A 134 -1.62 -0.99 -8.48
N CYS A 135 -0.44 -0.42 -8.27
CA CYS A 135 0.69 -0.61 -9.15
C CYS A 135 1.18 -2.05 -9.22
N GLU A 136 1.41 -2.68 -8.06
CA GLU A 136 1.88 -4.07 -7.99
C GLU A 136 0.90 -5.01 -8.68
N MET A 137 -0.40 -4.79 -8.48
CA MET A 137 -1.45 -5.56 -9.13
C MET A 137 -1.40 -5.43 -10.65
N ALA A 138 -1.16 -4.22 -11.17
CA ALA A 138 -1.12 -4.00 -12.61
C ALA A 138 0.18 -4.47 -13.28
N LEU A 139 1.32 -4.39 -12.59
CA LEU A 139 2.59 -4.93 -13.11
C LEU A 139 2.50 -6.44 -13.37
N GLN A 140 1.79 -7.19 -12.54
CA GLN A 140 1.60 -8.63 -12.79
C GLN A 140 0.62 -8.94 -13.91
N LEU A 141 -0.42 -8.12 -14.12
CA LEU A 141 -1.33 -8.28 -15.27
C LEU A 141 -0.59 -8.15 -16.61
N ASN A 142 0.45 -7.31 -16.68
CA ASN A 142 1.30 -7.16 -17.87
C ASN A 142 2.14 -8.42 -18.20
N ASN A 143 2.37 -9.32 -17.25
CA ASN A 143 3.07 -10.59 -17.50
C ASN A 143 2.14 -11.72 -18.00
N GLY A 144 0.80 -11.52 -18.02
CA GLY A 144 -0.15 -12.60 -18.33
C GLY A 144 -1.27 -12.26 -19.32
N SER A 145 -1.66 -11.00 -19.48
CA SER A 145 -2.75 -10.64 -20.40
C SER A 145 -2.77 -9.14 -20.68
N GLY A 146 -2.50 -8.75 -21.93
CA GLY A 146 -2.27 -7.37 -22.37
C GLY A 146 -3.50 -6.44 -22.35
N ARG A 147 -4.15 -6.20 -21.21
CA ARG A 147 -5.17 -5.15 -21.05
C ARG A 147 -5.18 -4.54 -19.64
N THR A 148 -4.60 -3.34 -19.50
CA THR A 148 -5.24 -2.05 -19.08
C THR A 148 -4.29 -1.08 -18.34
N ASP A 149 -4.39 0.20 -18.73
CA ASP A 149 -3.98 1.48 -18.12
C ASP A 149 -2.58 1.76 -17.56
N HIS A 150 -1.68 0.80 -17.46
CA HIS A 150 -0.28 1.13 -17.17
C HIS A 150 0.44 1.48 -18.47
N ARG A 151 0.63 2.78 -18.71
CA ARG A 151 1.44 3.26 -19.84
C ARG A 151 2.84 2.66 -19.70
N PRO A 152 3.31 1.84 -20.67
CA PRO A 152 4.67 1.36 -20.66
C PRO A 152 5.64 2.55 -20.60
N LEU A 153 6.86 2.29 -20.15
CA LEU A 153 7.92 3.28 -20.28
C LEU A 153 8.01 3.71 -21.74
N SER A 154 7.97 5.02 -21.96
CA SER A 154 8.27 5.57 -23.27
C SER A 154 9.71 5.24 -23.64
N PRO A 155 10.06 5.20 -24.93
CA PRO A 155 11.43 4.95 -25.37
C PRO A 155 12.46 5.86 -24.67
N LYS A 156 12.11 7.12 -24.43
CA LYS A 156 12.97 8.10 -23.74
C LYS A 156 13.15 7.80 -22.25
N GLU A 157 12.11 7.33 -21.58
CA GLU A 157 12.21 6.93 -20.17
C GLU A 157 13.03 5.64 -20.02
N LEU A 158 12.81 4.66 -20.91
CA LEU A 158 13.57 3.42 -20.92
C LEU A 158 15.06 3.66 -21.19
N GLU A 159 15.38 4.55 -22.12
CA GLU A 159 16.75 4.97 -22.44
C GLU A 159 17.46 5.58 -21.21
N VAL A 160 16.79 6.50 -20.50
CA VAL A 160 17.33 7.09 -19.26
C VAL A 160 17.53 6.03 -18.17
N VAL A 161 16.57 5.12 -17.99
CA VAL A 161 16.68 4.05 -17.00
C VAL A 161 17.87 3.14 -17.33
N ARG A 162 18.06 2.74 -18.58
CA ARG A 162 19.20 1.88 -19.00
C ARG A 162 20.56 2.51 -18.69
N HIS A 163 20.77 3.77 -19.07
CA HIS A 163 22.04 4.46 -18.75
C HIS A 163 22.23 4.66 -17.25
N PHE A 164 21.15 4.92 -16.50
CA PHE A 164 21.22 4.99 -15.05
C PHE A 164 21.63 3.63 -14.44
N MET A 165 21.12 2.52 -14.98
CA MET A 165 21.48 1.17 -14.57
C MET A 165 22.93 0.78 -14.92
N SER A 166 23.51 1.39 -15.96
CA SER A 166 24.94 1.24 -16.27
C SER A 166 25.84 2.07 -15.35
N GLY A 167 25.30 2.70 -14.31
CA GLY A 167 26.05 3.48 -13.32
C GLY A 167 26.30 4.94 -13.70
N MET A 168 25.67 5.45 -14.77
CA MET A 168 25.81 6.86 -15.14
C MET A 168 25.01 7.77 -14.20
N THR A 169 25.60 8.89 -13.82
CA THR A 169 24.92 9.98 -13.11
C THR A 169 23.96 10.73 -14.04
N ILE A 170 22.99 11.46 -13.47
CA ILE A 170 22.04 12.28 -14.26
C ILE A 170 22.77 13.23 -15.22
N ASN A 171 23.89 13.81 -14.80
CA ASN A 171 24.68 14.72 -15.63
C ASN A 171 25.37 13.98 -16.79
N GLN A 172 25.96 12.81 -16.54
CA GLN A 172 26.57 11.99 -17.59
C GLN A 172 25.52 11.52 -18.61
N ILE A 173 24.32 11.13 -18.16
CA ILE A 173 23.21 10.76 -19.05
C ILE A 173 22.75 11.97 -19.87
N ALA A 174 22.69 13.15 -19.26
CA ALA A 174 22.31 14.39 -19.93
C ALA A 174 23.29 14.75 -21.04
N GLU A 175 24.59 14.65 -20.78
CA GLU A 175 25.64 14.83 -21.78
C GLU A 175 25.55 13.78 -22.88
N HIS A 176 25.43 12.50 -22.52
CA HIS A 176 25.37 11.38 -23.47
C HIS A 176 24.17 11.44 -24.40
N LEU A 177 23.00 11.85 -23.89
CA LEU A 177 21.75 11.94 -24.66
C LEU A 177 21.52 13.33 -25.28
N HIS A 178 22.46 14.27 -25.11
CA HIS A 178 22.32 15.68 -25.52
C HIS A 178 21.01 16.32 -25.01
N ARG A 179 20.70 16.14 -23.73
CA ARG A 179 19.51 16.67 -23.04
C ARG A 179 19.90 17.52 -21.84
N ALA A 180 19.00 18.40 -21.37
CA ALA A 180 19.22 19.10 -20.12
C ALA A 180 19.13 18.14 -18.91
N PRO A 181 19.95 18.29 -17.86
CA PRO A 181 19.88 17.45 -16.66
C PRO A 181 18.49 17.39 -16.01
N ASN A 182 17.76 18.51 -16.02
CA ASN A 182 16.37 18.56 -15.52
C ASN A 182 15.41 17.66 -16.34
N THR A 183 15.63 17.54 -17.65
CA THR A 183 14.83 16.65 -18.50
C THR A 183 15.08 15.19 -18.15
N VAL A 184 16.35 14.80 -17.99
CA VAL A 184 16.74 13.44 -17.59
C VAL A 184 16.19 13.11 -16.19
N SER A 185 16.31 14.03 -15.23
CA SER A 185 15.76 13.88 -13.87
C SER A 185 14.24 13.69 -13.90
N THR A 186 13.53 14.48 -14.72
CA THR A 186 12.07 14.35 -14.89
C THR A 186 11.68 13.03 -15.55
N GLN A 187 12.42 12.59 -16.58
CA GLN A 187 12.20 11.31 -17.25
C GLN A 187 12.45 10.12 -16.30
N LYS A 188 13.54 10.15 -15.52
CA LYS A 188 13.82 9.14 -14.48
C LYS A 188 12.69 9.10 -13.45
N ARG A 189 12.27 10.26 -12.94
CA ARG A 189 11.15 10.34 -11.97
C ARG A 189 9.85 9.82 -12.57
N SER A 190 9.54 10.19 -13.81
CA SER A 190 8.36 9.69 -14.53
C SER A 190 8.40 8.17 -14.70
N ALA A 191 9.56 7.62 -15.05
CA ALA A 191 9.78 6.17 -15.13
C ALA A 191 9.55 5.51 -13.77
N MET A 192 10.18 6.01 -12.69
CA MET A 192 9.99 5.51 -11.33
C MET A 192 8.54 5.58 -10.90
N VAL A 193 7.80 6.64 -11.24
CA VAL A 193 6.36 6.74 -10.95
C VAL A 193 5.55 5.69 -11.73
N LYS A 194 5.85 5.46 -13.02
CA LYS A 194 5.17 4.45 -13.84
C LYS A 194 5.45 3.02 -13.39
N LEU A 195 6.66 2.77 -12.90
CA LEU A 195 7.10 1.49 -12.32
C LEU A 195 6.75 1.38 -10.83
N CYS A 196 6.23 2.45 -10.24
CA CYS A 196 5.83 2.58 -8.84
C CYS A 196 6.93 2.33 -7.81
N LEU A 197 8.09 2.89 -8.12
CA LEU A 197 9.31 2.84 -7.35
C LEU A 197 9.52 4.20 -6.67
N ALA A 198 9.86 4.18 -5.39
CA ALA A 198 10.12 5.39 -4.60
C ALA A 198 11.60 5.72 -4.50
N THR A 199 12.48 4.73 -4.67
CA THR A 199 13.91 4.90 -4.45
C THR A 199 14.72 4.40 -5.63
N ASP A 200 15.93 4.93 -5.76
CA ASP A 200 16.89 4.46 -6.78
C ASP A 200 17.24 2.97 -6.56
N LEU A 201 17.28 2.53 -5.29
CA LEU A 201 17.50 1.12 -4.96
C LEU A 201 16.36 0.23 -5.48
N GLU A 202 15.10 0.66 -5.31
CA GLU A 202 13.94 -0.03 -5.88
C GLU A 202 14.04 -0.09 -7.43
N LEU A 203 14.57 0.97 -8.07
CA LEU A 203 14.83 0.98 -9.52
C LEU A 203 15.94 0.02 -9.96
N PHE A 204 17.02 -0.09 -9.19
CA PHE A 204 18.07 -1.08 -9.43
C PHE A 204 17.55 -2.52 -9.28
N ASP A 205 16.84 -2.82 -8.19
CA ASP A 205 16.27 -4.16 -7.96
C ASP A 205 15.26 -4.55 -9.04
N TYR A 206 14.40 -3.61 -9.45
CA TYR A 206 13.44 -3.82 -10.53
C TYR A 206 14.13 -4.10 -11.87
N ALA A 207 15.12 -3.28 -12.25
CA ALA A 207 15.82 -3.46 -13.52
C ALA A 207 16.57 -4.79 -13.60
N LEU A 208 17.18 -5.24 -12.49
CA LEU A 208 17.85 -6.54 -12.40
C LEU A 208 16.88 -7.70 -12.62
N LYS A 209 15.72 -7.68 -11.97
CA LYS A 209 14.68 -8.72 -12.10
C LYS A 209 14.10 -8.83 -13.51
N HIS A 210 14.06 -7.72 -14.24
CA HIS A 210 13.45 -7.65 -15.57
C HIS A 210 14.47 -7.57 -16.73
N GLY A 211 15.76 -7.79 -16.45
CA GLY A 211 16.80 -7.83 -17.49
C GLY A 211 17.03 -6.50 -18.21
N MET A 212 16.70 -5.37 -17.57
CA MET A 212 16.96 -4.03 -18.10
C MET A 212 18.41 -3.63 -17.84
N ARG A 213 19.32 -4.23 -18.62
CA ARG A 213 20.73 -3.85 -18.71
C ARG A 213 20.97 -2.95 -19.92
#